data_AF-A0A7C0YGA9-F1
#
_entry.id   AF-A0A7C0YGA9-F1
#
_cell.length_a   1.000
_cell.length_b   1.000
_cell.length_c   1.000
_cell.angle_alpha   90.00
_cell.angle_beta   90.00
_cell.angle_gamma   90.00
#
_symmetry.space_group_name_H-M   'P 1'
#
loop_
_entity.id
_entity.type
_entity.pdbx_description
1 polymer ?
#
loop_
_entity_poly.entity_id
_entity_poly.type
_entity_poly.pdbx_seq_one_letter_code
_entity_poly.pdbx_strand_id
1 'polypeptide(L)'
;MDRVDIRTQSPEHRTQTKDKKQPDTVRLLDYKTGSADRDSLQLPLYISMWNKEHNELAEKAGFYSLKDGKIDWFPKRASMDEFLHSALQLAGELVEKMRKGVFKPAPFKDTECRYCAHSSLCKGVK
;
A
#
# COMPACT_ATOMS: atom_id res chain seq x y z
N MET A 1 12.73 -20.11 3.34
CA MET A 1 12.19 -20.13 4.71
C MET A 1 12.58 -18.80 5.33
N ASP A 2 11.72 -17.80 5.18
CA ASP A 2 11.99 -16.44 5.63
C ASP A 2 11.76 -16.31 7.14
N ARG A 3 12.73 -15.69 7.82
CA ARG A 3 12.66 -15.41 9.26
C ARG A 3 11.84 -14.15 9.49
N VAL A 4 10.71 -14.30 10.17
CA VAL A 4 9.95 -13.19 10.75
C VAL A 4 10.45 -13.00 12.19
N ASP A 5 11.13 -11.89 12.46
CA ASP A 5 11.58 -11.54 13.81
C ASP A 5 10.42 -10.95 14.62
N ILE A 6 9.76 -11.79 15.41
CA ILE A 6 8.76 -11.38 16.40
C ILE A 6 9.49 -11.14 17.73
N ARG A 7 9.61 -9.89 18.15
CA ARG A 7 10.16 -9.53 19.47
C ARG A 7 9.05 -9.59 20.53
N THR A 8 9.01 -10.67 21.30
CA THR A 8 8.10 -10.82 22.46
C THR A 8 8.80 -10.29 23.73
N GLN A 9 8.22 -9.28 24.40
CA GLN A 9 8.66 -8.85 25.73
C GLN A 9 7.91 -9.63 26.82
N SER A 10 8.64 -10.05 27.87
CA SER A 10 8.15 -10.82 29.03
C SER A 10 7.12 -10.07 29.89
N PRO A 11 6.29 -10.79 30.67
CA PRO A 11 5.14 -10.21 31.36
C PRO A 11 5.49 -9.75 32.78
N GLU A 12 5.39 -8.45 33.05
CA GLU A 12 5.26 -7.94 34.41
C GLU A 12 3.83 -7.48 34.69
N HIS A 13 3.34 -7.88 35.87
CA HIS A 13 2.01 -7.67 36.42
C HIS A 13 1.50 -6.23 36.22
N ARG A 14 0.34 -6.07 35.59
CA ARG A 14 -0.42 -4.83 35.62
C ARG A 14 -1.89 -5.05 35.92
N THR A 15 -2.31 -4.41 37.01
CA THR A 15 -3.63 -4.31 37.60
C THR A 15 -4.69 -3.97 36.55
N GLN A 16 -5.82 -4.71 36.55
CA GLN A 16 -6.91 -4.53 35.59
C GLN A 16 -7.73 -3.26 35.89
N THR A 17 -7.51 -2.22 35.11
CA THR A 17 -8.52 -1.19 34.83
C THR A 17 -9.37 -1.67 33.64
N LYS A 18 -10.70 -1.51 33.72
CA LYS A 18 -11.62 -1.73 32.59
C LYS A 18 -11.47 -0.58 31.58
N ASP A 19 -10.29 -0.46 30.99
CA ASP A 19 -10.10 0.37 29.82
C ASP A 19 -10.65 -0.39 28.61
N LYS A 20 -11.47 0.26 27.78
CA LYS A 20 -11.80 -0.25 26.45
C LYS A 20 -10.46 -0.42 25.73
N LYS A 21 -9.93 -1.65 25.72
CA LYS A 21 -8.66 -1.99 25.06
C LYS A 21 -8.76 -1.44 23.64
N GLN A 22 -7.94 -0.43 23.33
CA GLN A 22 -7.77 -0.02 21.94
C GLN A 22 -7.39 -1.28 21.15
N PRO A 23 -7.95 -1.46 19.94
CA PRO A 23 -7.56 -2.58 19.11
C PRO A 23 -6.06 -2.54 18.91
N ASP A 24 -5.40 -3.69 18.98
CA ASP A 24 -3.99 -3.80 18.67
C ASP A 24 -3.78 -3.28 17.24
N THR A 25 -2.74 -2.47 17.04
CA THR A 25 -2.45 -1.86 15.75
C THR A 25 -1.12 -2.35 15.20
N VAL A 26 -1.04 -2.41 13.87
CA VAL A 26 0.18 -2.79 13.15
C VAL A 26 0.64 -1.70 12.19
N ARG A 27 1.88 -1.82 11.74
CA ARG A 27 2.43 -1.00 10.66
C ARG A 27 2.93 -1.90 9.55
N LEU A 28 2.55 -1.58 8.32
CA LEU A 28 2.97 -2.33 7.14
C LEU A 28 4.16 -1.64 6.49
N LEU A 29 5.17 -2.42 6.11
CA LEU A 29 6.37 -1.92 5.43
C LEU A 29 6.60 -2.67 4.13
N ASP A 30 6.83 -1.90 3.06
CA ASP A 30 7.21 -2.41 1.74
C ASP A 30 8.64 -1.97 1.44
N TYR A 31 9.55 -2.93 1.34
CA TYR A 31 10.98 -2.69 1.14
C TYR A 31 11.28 -2.44 -0.34
N LYS A 32 11.76 -1.23 -0.66
CA LYS A 32 12.10 -0.80 -2.01
C LYS A 32 13.59 -0.52 -2.14
N THR A 33 14.14 -0.87 -3.30
CA THR A 33 15.50 -0.50 -3.73
C THR A 33 15.55 0.82 -4.51
N GLY A 34 14.42 1.20 -5.10
CA GLY A 34 14.23 2.46 -5.83
C GLY A 34 13.34 3.47 -5.08
N SER A 35 13.06 4.59 -5.75
CA SER A 35 12.16 5.62 -5.20
C SER A 35 10.73 5.09 -5.04
N ALA A 36 10.06 5.52 -3.97
CA ALA A 36 8.64 5.26 -3.76
C ALA A 36 7.76 6.00 -4.77
N ASP A 37 6.85 5.30 -5.42
CA ASP A 37 5.77 5.92 -6.20
C ASP A 37 4.58 6.22 -5.28
N ARG A 38 4.24 7.52 -5.18
CA ARG A 38 3.19 8.02 -4.29
C ARG A 38 1.79 7.77 -4.83
N ASP A 39 1.67 7.56 -6.13
CA ASP A 39 0.39 7.30 -6.79
C ASP A 39 0.07 5.80 -6.85
N SER A 40 0.96 4.97 -6.29
CA SER A 40 0.83 3.52 -6.28
C SER A 40 -0.35 3.03 -5.43
N LEU A 41 -1.13 2.12 -5.99
CA LEU A 41 -2.20 1.41 -5.26
C LEU A 41 -1.67 0.31 -4.33
N GLN A 42 -0.35 0.04 -4.27
CA GLN A 42 0.23 -1.06 -3.49
C GLN A 42 -0.11 -0.97 -1.99
N LEU A 43 0.28 0.13 -1.32
CA LEU A 43 0.06 0.28 0.12
C LEU A 43 -1.43 0.27 0.53
N PRO A 44 -2.34 1.03 -0.12
CA PRO A 44 -3.75 1.00 0.27
C PRO A 44 -4.39 -0.37 0.06
N LEU A 45 -3.98 -1.12 -0.98
CA LEU A 45 -4.45 -2.50 -1.17
C LEU A 45 -3.92 -3.44 -0.07
N TYR A 46 -2.65 -3.34 0.33
CA TYR A 46 -2.11 -4.13 1.43
C TYR A 46 -2.82 -3.86 2.75
N ILE A 47 -3.08 -2.59 3.07
CA ILE A 47 -3.85 -2.19 4.25
C ILE A 47 -5.26 -2.79 4.19
N SER A 48 -5.93 -2.67 3.04
CA SER A 48 -7.30 -3.19 2.88
C SER A 48 -7.36 -4.71 3.06
N MET A 49 -6.39 -5.46 2.51
CA MET A 49 -6.32 -6.91 2.70
C MET A 49 -6.01 -7.27 4.15
N TRP A 50 -5.05 -6.58 4.79
CA TRP A 50 -4.72 -6.80 6.19
C TRP A 50 -5.94 -6.62 7.10
N ASN A 51 -6.60 -5.45 7.01
CA ASN A 51 -7.76 -5.10 7.83
C ASN A 51 -8.97 -6.03 7.61
N LYS A 52 -9.01 -6.75 6.48
CA LYS A 52 -10.07 -7.72 6.18
C LYS A 52 -9.78 -9.09 6.81
N GLU A 53 -8.51 -9.47 6.92
CA GLU A 53 -8.09 -10.81 7.34
C GLU A 53 -7.68 -10.89 8.81
N HIS A 54 -7.41 -9.76 9.45
CA HIS A 54 -6.86 -9.67 10.81
C HIS A 54 -7.75 -8.82 11.71
N ASN A 55 -7.68 -9.07 13.02
CA ASN A 55 -8.42 -8.29 14.02
C ASN A 55 -7.70 -6.97 14.34
N GLU A 56 -6.38 -6.94 14.12
CA GLU A 56 -5.53 -5.76 14.27
C GLU A 56 -5.69 -4.83 13.08
N LEU A 57 -5.79 -3.53 13.36
CA LEU A 57 -5.89 -2.51 12.31
C LEU A 57 -4.50 -2.01 11.92
N ALA A 58 -4.25 -1.90 10.62
CA ALA A 58 -3.07 -1.22 10.13
C ALA A 58 -3.21 0.30 10.38
N GLU A 59 -2.41 0.82 11.30
CA GLU A 59 -2.37 2.25 11.66
C GLU A 59 -1.78 3.08 10.53
N LYS A 60 -0.70 2.58 9.92
CA LYS A 60 0.06 3.21 8.83
C LYS A 60 0.71 2.17 7.94
N ALA A 61 0.99 2.56 6.71
CA ALA A 61 1.86 1.82 5.81
C ALA A 61 2.99 2.73 5.31
N GLY A 62 4.14 2.16 4.97
CA GLY A 62 5.26 2.93 4.46
C GLY A 62 6.16 2.16 3.51
N PHE A 63 6.77 2.91 2.59
CA PHE A 63 7.85 2.39 1.77
C PHE A 63 9.17 2.56 2.51
N TYR A 64 9.85 1.47 2.84
CA TYR A 64 11.20 1.48 3.39
C TYR A 64 12.22 1.46 2.24
N SER A 65 13.05 2.49 2.13
CA SER A 65 14.12 2.54 1.14
C SER A 65 15.39 1.88 1.67
N LEU A 66 15.82 0.81 1.00
CA LEU A 66 17.08 0.12 1.30
C LEU A 66 18.31 0.96 0.94
N LYS A 67 18.15 2.00 0.11
CA LYS A 67 19.25 2.87 -0.33
C LYS A 67 19.68 3.87 0.74
N ASP A 68 18.72 4.44 1.46
CA ASP A 68 18.96 5.53 2.42
C ASP A 68 18.38 5.26 3.82
N GLY A 69 17.77 4.08 4.04
CA GLY A 69 17.24 3.65 5.33
C GLY A 69 16.02 4.44 5.81
N LYS A 70 15.34 5.16 4.91
CA LYS A 70 14.20 6.03 5.24
C LYS A 70 12.88 5.37 4.94
N ILE A 71 11.86 5.76 5.71
CA ILE A 71 10.47 5.33 5.50
C ILE A 71 9.64 6.52 5.01
N ASP A 72 8.98 6.37 3.87
CA ASP A 72 7.94 7.30 3.44
C ASP A 72 6.57 6.78 3.91
N TRP A 73 5.97 7.43 4.91
CA TRP A 73 4.73 6.99 5.55
C TRP A 73 3.47 7.52 4.84
N PHE A 74 2.44 6.68 4.82
CA PHE A 74 1.13 6.95 4.25
C PHE A 74 0.00 6.53 5.23
N PRO A 75 -1.16 7.21 5.17
CA PRO A 75 -1.43 8.43 4.40
C PRO A 75 -0.76 9.68 5.00
N LYS A 76 -0.44 10.67 4.15
CA LYS A 76 0.25 11.92 4.59
C LYS A 76 -0.67 13.04 5.05
N ARG A 77 -1.83 13.19 4.39
CA ARG A 77 -2.76 14.30 4.58
C ARG A 77 -4.22 13.85 4.73
N ALA A 78 -4.57 12.72 4.12
CA ALA A 78 -5.88 12.11 4.23
C ALA A 78 -5.98 11.23 5.49
N SER A 79 -7.20 11.00 5.95
CA SER A 79 -7.50 9.92 6.90
C SER A 79 -7.24 8.55 6.25
N MET A 80 -7.11 7.50 7.08
CA MET A 80 -6.96 6.13 6.57
C MET A 80 -8.16 5.72 5.72
N ASP A 81 -9.37 6.06 6.14
CA ASP A 81 -10.59 5.72 5.41
C ASP A 81 -10.66 6.41 4.04
N GLU A 82 -10.35 7.70 3.96
CA GLU A 82 -10.28 8.42 2.68
C GLU A 82 -9.20 7.85 1.76
N PHE A 83 -8.05 7.50 2.32
CA PHE A 83 -6.94 6.89 1.58
C PHE A 83 -7.33 5.53 1.00
N LEU A 84 -8.01 4.69 1.77
CA LEU A 84 -8.50 3.39 1.32
C LEU A 84 -9.64 3.53 0.32
N HIS A 85 -10.61 4.39 0.62
CA HIS A 85 -11.80 4.57 -0.22
C HIS A 85 -11.42 5.05 -1.63
N SER A 86 -10.58 6.08 -1.73
CA SER A 86 -10.13 6.62 -3.02
C SER A 86 -9.35 5.59 -3.83
N ALA A 87 -8.46 4.83 -3.19
CA ALA A 87 -7.67 3.79 -3.85
C ALA A 87 -8.54 2.61 -4.33
N LEU A 88 -9.47 2.14 -3.51
CA LEU A 88 -10.36 1.02 -3.85
C LEU A 88 -11.39 1.42 -4.92
N GLN A 89 -11.87 2.66 -4.90
CA GLN A 89 -12.72 3.18 -5.96
C GLN A 89 -11.96 3.18 -7.30
N LEU A 90 -10.74 3.73 -7.33
CA LEU A 90 -9.92 3.76 -8.54
C LEU A 90 -9.62 2.33 -9.05
N ALA A 91 -9.25 1.42 -8.15
CA ALA A 91 -9.02 0.02 -8.49
C ALA A 91 -10.28 -0.63 -9.11
N GLY A 92 -11.45 -0.38 -8.53
CA GLY A 92 -12.74 -0.87 -9.06
C GLY A 92 -13.03 -0.34 -10.46
N GLU A 93 -12.86 0.97 -10.69
CA GLU A 93 -13.04 1.59 -12.01
C GLU A 93 -12.10 1.00 -13.07
N LEU A 94 -10.84 0.75 -12.71
CA LEU A 94 -9.86 0.10 -13.59
C LEU A 94 -10.27 -1.33 -13.93
N VAL A 95 -10.70 -2.11 -12.93
CA VAL A 95 -11.17 -3.49 -13.13
C VAL A 95 -12.40 -3.54 -14.05
N GLU A 96 -13.36 -2.63 -13.87
CA GLU A 96 -14.54 -2.57 -14.74
C GLU A 96 -14.19 -2.20 -16.18
N LYS A 97 -13.24 -1.29 -16.40
CA LYS A 97 -12.73 -0.99 -17.75
C LYS A 97 -12.07 -2.21 -18.38
N MET A 98 -11.24 -2.94 -17.63
CA MET A 98 -10.60 -4.17 -18.09
C MET A 98 -11.62 -5.25 -18.45
N ARG A 99 -12.66 -5.45 -17.63
CA ARG A 99 -13.76 -6.40 -17.90
C ARG A 99 -14.52 -6.07 -19.19
N LYS A 100 -14.66 -4.79 -19.52
CA LYS A 100 -15.31 -4.32 -20.76
C LYS A 100 -14.37 -4.34 -21.97
N GLY A 101 -13.14 -4.83 -21.83
CA GLY A 101 -12.17 -4.89 -22.92
C GLY A 101 -11.56 -3.53 -23.29
N VAL A 102 -11.63 -2.53 -22.40
CA VAL A 102 -11.12 -1.18 -22.66
C VAL A 102 -9.63 -1.12 -22.34
N PHE A 103 -8.79 -1.35 -23.36
CA PHE A 103 -7.32 -1.32 -23.27
C PHE A 103 -6.72 -0.18 -24.11
N LYS A 104 -7.20 1.06 -23.90
CA LYS A 104 -6.63 2.22 -24.59
C LYS A 104 -5.17 2.41 -24.16
N PRO A 105 -4.22 2.57 -25.11
CA PRO A 105 -2.82 2.83 -24.79
C PRO A 105 -2.65 4.28 -24.32
N ALA A 106 -2.99 4.53 -23.06
CA ALA A 106 -2.82 5.80 -22.38
C ALA A 106 -1.92 5.58 -21.17
N PRO A 107 -0.65 6.05 -21.19
CA PRO A 107 0.22 5.90 -20.04
C PRO A 107 -0.29 6.73 -18.87
N PHE A 108 -0.01 6.29 -17.64
CA PHE A 108 -0.34 7.06 -16.43
C PHE A 108 0.45 8.37 -16.37
N LYS A 109 1.72 8.34 -16.77
CA LYS A 109 2.61 9.50 -16.99
C LYS A 109 3.39 9.26 -18.28
N ASP A 110 3.71 10.32 -19.04
CA ASP A 110 4.47 10.19 -20.29
C ASP A 110 5.83 9.48 -20.10
N THR A 111 6.43 9.62 -18.91
CA THR A 111 7.67 8.95 -18.53
C THR A 111 7.57 7.44 -18.46
N GLU A 112 6.38 6.86 -18.26
CA GLU A 112 6.17 5.41 -18.17
C GLU A 112 6.45 4.69 -19.50
N CYS A 113 6.24 5.37 -20.63
CA CYS A 113 6.49 4.80 -21.95
C CYS A 113 7.95 4.36 -22.14
N ARG A 114 8.91 5.04 -21.49
CA ARG A 114 10.34 4.73 -21.58
C ARG A 114 10.67 3.35 -21.01
N TYR A 115 9.92 2.88 -20.03
CA TYR A 115 10.15 1.61 -19.36
C TYR A 115 9.24 0.48 -19.88
N CYS A 116 8.40 0.77 -20.88
CA CYS A 116 7.47 -0.20 -21.46
C CYS A 116 8.11 -1.00 -22.60
N ALA A 117 8.21 -2.32 -22.44
CA ALA A 117 8.74 -3.25 -23.44
C ALA A 117 7.91 -3.31 -24.74
N HIS A 118 6.65 -2.86 -24.70
CA HIS A 118 5.74 -2.86 -25.86
C HIS A 118 5.67 -1.50 -26.56
N SER A 119 6.57 -0.57 -26.24
CA SER A 119 6.59 0.78 -26.82
C SER A 119 6.65 0.77 -28.36
N SER A 120 7.38 -0.18 -28.96
CA SER A 120 7.46 -0.36 -30.42
C SER A 120 6.15 -0.82 -31.08
N LEU A 121 5.27 -1.47 -30.32
CA LEU A 121 3.97 -1.97 -30.78
C LEU A 121 2.83 -1.00 -30.46
N CYS A 122 3.09 -0.03 -29.57
CA CYS A 122 2.11 0.91 -29.10
C CYS A 122 1.77 1.91 -30.21
N LYS A 123 0.48 2.00 -30.56
CA LYS A 123 -0.04 3.05 -31.45
C LYS A 123 -0.43 4.34 -30.70
N GLY A 124 -0.18 4.38 -29.40
CA GLY A 124 -0.37 5.56 -28.54
C GLY A 124 0.85 6.49 -28.53
N VAL A 125 0.61 7.72 -28.07
CA VAL A 125 1.50 8.91 -28.00
C VAL A 125 2.99 8.65 -28.32
N LYS A 126 3.43 9.17 -29.48
CA LYS A 126 4.82 9.53 -29.76
C LYS A 126 5.10 10.94 -29.28
#